data_AF-B8BRI4-F1
#
_entry.id   AF-B8BRI4-F1
#
_cell.length_a   1.000
_cell.length_b   1.000
_cell.length_c   1.000
_cell.angle_alpha   90.00
_cell.angle_beta   90.00
_cell.angle_gamma   90.00
#
_symmetry.space_group_name_H-M   'P 1'
#
loop_
_entity.id
_entity.type
_entity.pdbx_description
1 polymer ?
#
loop_
_entity_poly.entity_id
_entity_poly.type
_entity_poly.pdbx_seq_one_letter_code
_entity_poly.pdbx_strand_id
1 'polypeptide(L)'
;MKTTLASLVLLSAQLGSAFRSSPYHCYHHPSRASLELSAYALLPSILPSRKRRTHVLFASDSNDVDTPSSYEEPSYMPTTAQDLRQFLNQRTIQSFMYLLSSTRDLHTVAWLDNFTRPIIVNNYWADESRSNSDEIAYRESDKKLGSQLLTYHGLHALNTTIFDTWDSYFEMLLEEPDTVLLIQTPVDLGRRAYSEFDIDIEPARLCMRILSVRELIATELTGDLKAISTMGQQIWDSYWYNTKMRKESTPSKSGGGKGGIGFKDGSSPSAFDRPSLLFMNFDPQYDGSLAPSPLRLGNFDLLYNLITQEAVTQLMQTEVIVGENERQNTACKRYLQNFYQEHLLTHFVGAQFYGKGDDFIEELMMGSPIMLFGDKDGDDASTREEGAEIGSNDSESTTTPPLVVEPLRIAEQVLLRRDKLALEWFEIMKGIPSEHMDIRKKQLSRLMGEPTEKKETTDEFQ
;
A
#
# COMPACT_ATOMS: atom_id res chain seq x y z
N MET A 1 19.88 -41.25 43.73
CA MET A 1 18.42 -41.19 43.41
C MET A 1 17.89 -39.88 43.94
N LYS A 2 17.45 -38.96 43.05
CA LYS A 2 16.85 -37.61 43.31
C LYS A 2 17.81 -36.68 44.07
N THR A 3 18.24 -35.51 43.55
CA THR A 3 17.49 -34.25 43.36
C THR A 3 18.43 -33.26 42.61
N THR A 4 18.08 -32.80 41.40
CA THR A 4 17.47 -31.51 41.00
C THR A 4 18.40 -30.28 40.92
N LEU A 5 18.53 -29.78 39.69
CA LEU A 5 18.34 -28.38 39.23
C LEU A 5 19.14 -27.26 39.91
N ALA A 6 20.28 -26.91 39.31
CA ALA A 6 20.76 -25.52 39.20
C ALA A 6 22.02 -25.51 38.32
N SER A 7 21.89 -25.15 37.03
CA SER A 7 22.97 -24.62 36.17
C SER A 7 22.46 -24.45 34.72
N LEU A 8 21.75 -23.35 34.44
CA LEU A 8 21.54 -22.86 33.07
C LEU A 8 21.03 -21.40 33.11
N VAL A 9 21.83 -20.54 33.75
CA VAL A 9 21.79 -19.09 33.60
C VAL A 9 23.26 -18.66 33.61
N LEU A 10 23.70 -17.94 32.56
CA LEU A 10 25.05 -17.43 32.26
C LEU A 10 25.78 -18.14 31.11
N LEU A 11 25.32 -17.92 29.86
CA LEU A 11 26.20 -17.84 28.68
C LEU A 11 25.45 -17.28 27.46
N SER A 12 25.10 -15.99 27.52
CA SER A 12 24.66 -15.22 26.33
C SER A 12 25.00 -13.74 26.48
N ALA A 13 26.27 -13.45 26.79
CA ALA A 13 26.82 -12.10 26.79
C ALA A 13 28.25 -12.11 26.25
N GLN A 14 28.39 -12.26 24.93
CA GLN A 14 29.53 -11.75 24.15
C GLN A 14 29.38 -12.18 22.69
N LEU A 15 28.86 -11.27 21.86
CA LEU A 15 29.23 -11.04 20.46
C LEU A 15 28.39 -9.86 19.98
N GLY A 16 28.78 -8.67 20.42
CA GLY A 16 28.23 -7.39 19.97
C GLY A 16 29.35 -6.50 19.50
N SER A 17 29.70 -6.57 18.21
CA SER A 17 30.14 -5.40 17.44
C SER A 17 30.27 -5.77 15.96
N ALA A 18 29.78 -4.87 15.10
CA ALA A 18 29.93 -4.82 13.65
C ALA A 18 28.91 -5.61 12.80
N PHE A 19 27.67 -5.11 12.77
CA PHE A 19 26.89 -5.08 11.53
C PHE A 19 26.54 -3.62 11.24
N ARG A 20 27.15 -3.07 10.18
CA ARG A 20 26.77 -1.79 9.58
C ARG A 20 25.66 -2.10 8.59
N SER A 21 24.43 -1.66 8.85
CA SER A 21 23.36 -1.62 7.87
C SER A 21 23.33 -0.24 7.21
N SER A 22 23.52 -0.22 5.90
CA SER A 22 23.14 0.91 5.04
C SER A 22 21.63 0.82 4.80
N PRO A 23 20.84 1.89 4.95
CA PRO A 23 19.37 1.83 4.89
C PRO A 23 18.78 1.77 3.47
N TYR A 24 19.58 1.57 2.41
CA TYR A 24 19.12 1.66 1.02
C TYR A 24 19.11 0.35 0.23
N HIS A 25 19.19 -0.81 0.88
CA HIS A 25 19.25 -2.11 0.19
C HIS A 25 18.31 -3.14 0.79
N CYS A 26 17.06 -3.16 0.33
CA CYS A 26 16.08 -4.20 0.69
C CYS A 26 15.45 -4.83 -0.56
N TYR A 27 16.28 -5.53 -1.34
CA TYR A 27 15.88 -6.77 -2.01
C TYR A 27 16.94 -7.82 -1.70
N HIS A 28 16.90 -8.35 -0.48
CA HIS A 28 17.62 -9.59 -0.19
C HIS A 28 16.79 -10.74 -0.77
N HIS A 29 17.34 -11.44 -1.77
CA HIS A 29 16.81 -12.74 -2.17
C HIS A 29 16.68 -13.63 -0.92
N PRO A 30 15.49 -14.20 -0.64
CA PRO A 30 15.38 -15.18 0.42
C PRO A 30 16.23 -16.40 0.04
N SER A 31 17.16 -16.75 0.94
CA SER A 31 17.78 -18.07 0.99
C SER A 31 16.68 -19.12 0.82
N ARG A 32 16.88 -20.09 -0.10
CA ARG A 32 15.98 -21.22 -0.41
C ARG A 32 15.36 -21.80 0.85
N ALA A 33 14.22 -21.26 1.26
CA ALA A 33 13.33 -21.89 2.21
C ALA A 33 12.50 -22.89 1.40
N SER A 34 12.58 -24.16 1.78
CA SER A 34 11.72 -25.21 1.23
C SER A 34 10.28 -24.84 1.56
N LEU A 35 9.57 -24.26 0.59
CA LEU A 35 8.12 -24.08 0.64
C LEU A 35 7.49 -25.47 0.57
N GLU A 36 7.25 -26.10 1.73
CA GLU A 36 6.26 -27.17 1.83
C GLU A 36 4.87 -26.54 1.71
N LEU A 37 4.50 -26.19 0.48
CA LEU A 37 3.12 -26.03 0.10
C LEU A 37 2.43 -27.38 0.32
N SER A 38 1.45 -27.38 1.22
CA SER A 38 0.53 -28.50 1.46
C SER A 38 0.20 -29.22 0.15
N ALA A 39 0.57 -30.51 0.08
CA ALA A 39 0.59 -31.34 -1.12
C ALA A 39 -0.79 -31.62 -1.77
N TYR A 40 -1.84 -30.89 -1.39
CA TYR A 40 -3.19 -31.02 -1.94
C TYR A 40 -3.41 -30.26 -3.26
N ALA A 41 -2.42 -29.53 -3.78
CA ALA A 41 -2.58 -28.67 -4.96
C ALA A 41 -2.18 -29.28 -6.32
N LEU A 42 -1.78 -30.56 -6.40
CA LEU A 42 -1.22 -31.16 -7.63
C LEU A 42 -1.87 -32.49 -8.03
N LEU A 43 -3.21 -32.55 -8.11
CA LEU A 43 -3.89 -33.70 -8.72
C LEU A 43 -4.12 -33.47 -10.23
N PRO A 44 -3.62 -34.34 -11.12
CA PRO A 44 -3.93 -34.27 -12.55
C PRO A 44 -5.36 -34.76 -12.80
N SER A 45 -6.16 -33.96 -13.50
CA SER A 45 -7.55 -34.27 -13.83
C SER A 45 -7.67 -34.84 -15.25
N ILE A 46 -8.35 -35.97 -15.37
CA ILE A 46 -8.78 -36.56 -16.64
C ILE A 46 -10.21 -36.05 -16.88
N LEU A 47 -10.39 -35.06 -17.76
CA LEU A 47 -11.71 -34.53 -18.12
C LEU A 47 -11.88 -34.41 -19.65
N PRO A 48 -13.13 -34.52 -20.15
CA PRO A 48 -13.42 -34.57 -21.58
C PRO A 48 -13.13 -33.25 -22.31
N SER A 49 -12.74 -33.39 -23.58
CA SER A 49 -12.35 -32.31 -24.50
C SER A 49 -13.46 -31.28 -24.71
N ARG A 50 -13.25 -30.05 -24.22
CA ARG A 50 -14.08 -28.86 -24.45
C ARG A 50 -13.51 -28.05 -25.63
N LYS A 51 -14.33 -27.24 -26.30
CA LYS A 51 -13.87 -26.32 -27.35
C LYS A 51 -12.90 -25.30 -26.74
N ARG A 52 -11.61 -25.40 -27.08
CA ARG A 52 -10.53 -24.54 -26.56
C ARG A 52 -10.26 -23.39 -27.52
N ARG A 53 -9.94 -22.21 -26.98
CA ARG A 53 -9.45 -21.07 -27.75
C ARG A 53 -7.92 -21.11 -27.72
N THR A 54 -7.30 -21.23 -28.89
CA THR A 54 -5.83 -21.25 -29.02
C THR A 54 -5.35 -19.84 -29.35
N HIS A 55 -4.44 -19.32 -28.54
CA HIS A 55 -3.75 -18.06 -28.82
C HIS A 55 -2.26 -18.35 -29.02
N VAL A 56 -1.71 -17.88 -30.14
CA VAL A 56 -0.26 -17.95 -30.40
C VAL A 56 0.36 -16.66 -29.88
N LEU A 57 1.17 -16.76 -28.83
CA LEU A 57 1.92 -15.63 -28.30
C LEU A 57 3.29 -15.59 -28.98
N PHE A 58 3.51 -14.58 -29.82
CA PHE A 58 4.84 -14.27 -30.32
C PHE A 58 5.55 -13.37 -29.31
N ALA A 59 6.78 -13.72 -28.92
CA ALA A 59 7.67 -12.80 -28.22
C ALA A 59 8.05 -11.68 -29.20
N SER A 60 7.25 -10.62 -29.20
CA SER A 60 7.47 -9.42 -30.03
C SER A 60 8.10 -8.35 -29.14
N ASP A 61 9.36 -8.02 -29.40
CA ASP A 61 9.97 -6.76 -28.94
C ASP A 61 9.27 -5.61 -29.68
N SER A 62 8.21 -5.05 -29.10
CA SER A 62 7.53 -3.86 -29.64
C SER A 62 7.48 -2.75 -28.59
N ASN A 63 8.56 -1.99 -28.50
CA ASN A 63 8.59 -0.66 -27.89
C ASN A 63 8.39 0.36 -29.01
N ASP A 64 7.15 0.70 -29.33
CA ASP A 64 6.77 1.90 -30.09
C ASP A 64 5.26 2.08 -29.92
N VAL A 65 4.84 2.73 -28.84
CA VAL A 65 3.47 3.21 -28.65
C VAL A 65 3.54 4.71 -28.46
N ASP A 66 3.09 5.44 -29.48
CA ASP A 66 2.95 6.89 -29.50
C ASP A 66 1.98 7.34 -28.39
N THR A 67 2.51 7.91 -27.31
CA THR A 67 1.73 8.48 -26.21
C THR A 67 1.17 9.86 -26.62
N PRO A 68 -0.15 10.09 -26.62
CA PRO A 68 -0.72 11.39 -26.99
C PRO A 68 -0.45 12.46 -25.90
N SER A 69 0.08 13.59 -26.35
CA SER A 69 0.70 14.68 -25.57
C SER A 69 -0.27 15.78 -25.07
N SER A 70 -1.54 15.49 -24.79
CA SER A 70 -2.48 16.50 -24.27
C SER A 70 -2.96 16.12 -22.86
N TYR A 71 -2.17 16.46 -21.85
CA TYR A 71 -2.58 16.43 -20.45
C TYR A 71 -3.46 17.65 -20.17
N GLU A 72 -4.78 17.50 -20.33
CA GLU A 72 -5.70 18.28 -19.51
C GLU A 72 -5.46 17.84 -18.07
N GLU A 73 -5.06 18.75 -17.17
CA GLU A 73 -4.96 18.45 -15.74
C GLU A 73 -6.33 17.93 -15.29
N PRO A 74 -6.46 16.61 -15.00
CA PRO A 74 -7.70 16.11 -14.46
C PRO A 74 -7.89 16.87 -13.16
N SER A 75 -9.06 17.46 -12.96
CA SER A 75 -9.52 17.86 -11.63
C SER A 75 -9.50 16.59 -10.77
N TYR A 76 -8.35 16.30 -10.16
CA TYR A 76 -8.10 15.22 -9.21
C TYR A 76 -8.89 15.56 -7.94
N MET A 77 -10.22 15.53 -8.04
CA MET A 77 -11.04 15.24 -6.89
C MET A 77 -10.57 13.87 -6.43
N PRO A 78 -10.19 13.72 -5.15
CA PRO A 78 -9.58 12.49 -4.65
C PRO A 78 -10.57 11.37 -4.94
N THR A 79 -10.23 10.56 -5.94
CA THR A 79 -10.87 9.27 -6.18
C THR A 79 -10.89 8.58 -4.83
N THR A 80 -12.09 8.20 -4.41
CA THR A 80 -12.38 7.56 -3.13
C THR A 80 -11.22 6.67 -2.71
N ALA A 81 -10.72 6.87 -1.49
CA ALA A 81 -9.67 6.05 -0.91
C ALA A 81 -9.92 4.57 -1.24
N GLN A 82 -8.85 3.84 -1.59
CA GLN A 82 -8.99 2.45 -2.02
C GLN A 82 -9.68 1.67 -0.90
N ASP A 83 -10.78 1.00 -1.22
CA ASP A 83 -11.43 0.13 -0.24
C ASP A 83 -10.45 -0.98 0.20
N LEU A 84 -10.48 -1.32 1.49
CA LEU A 84 -9.61 -2.32 2.10
C LEU A 84 -9.68 -3.67 1.36
N ARG A 85 -10.86 -4.04 0.86
CA ARG A 85 -11.05 -5.32 0.14
C ARG A 85 -10.42 -5.28 -1.25
N GLN A 86 -10.46 -4.12 -1.90
CA GLN A 86 -9.78 -3.90 -3.18
C GLN A 86 -8.25 -3.88 -2.99
N PHE A 87 -7.77 -3.30 -1.89
CA PHE A 87 -6.37 -3.40 -1.51
C PHE A 87 -5.94 -4.86 -1.31
N LEU A 88 -6.74 -5.64 -0.56
CA LEU A 88 -6.47 -7.07 -0.37
C LEU A 88 -6.42 -7.83 -1.70
N ASN A 89 -7.33 -7.55 -2.64
CA ASN A 89 -7.31 -8.15 -3.97
C ASN A 89 -6.00 -7.83 -4.71
N GLN A 90 -5.62 -6.56 -4.76
CA GLN A 90 -4.38 -6.13 -5.40
C GLN A 90 -3.17 -6.89 -4.84
N ARG A 91 -3.03 -6.92 -3.50
CA ARG A 91 -1.89 -7.60 -2.84
C ARG A 91 -1.92 -9.11 -3.04
N THR A 92 -3.11 -9.70 -3.09
CA THR A 92 -3.29 -11.13 -3.40
C THR A 92 -2.79 -11.44 -4.80
N ILE A 93 -3.23 -10.68 -5.81
CA ILE A 93 -2.86 -10.89 -7.20
C ILE A 93 -1.35 -10.71 -7.37
N GLN A 94 -0.78 -9.65 -6.80
CA GLN A 94 0.67 -9.41 -6.80
C GLN A 94 1.45 -10.57 -6.16
N SER A 95 1.02 -11.05 -4.99
CA SER A 95 1.68 -12.16 -4.30
C SER A 95 1.54 -13.48 -5.08
N PHE A 96 0.39 -13.72 -5.72
CA PHE A 96 0.20 -14.89 -6.56
C PHE A 96 1.07 -14.84 -7.82
N MET A 97 1.15 -13.69 -8.49
CA MET A 97 2.03 -13.49 -9.65
C MET A 97 3.51 -13.65 -9.27
N TYR A 98 3.91 -13.19 -8.07
CA TYR A 98 5.24 -13.45 -7.55
C TYR A 98 5.53 -14.96 -7.39
N LEU A 99 4.58 -15.73 -6.85
CA LEU A 99 4.70 -17.18 -6.71
C LEU A 99 4.81 -17.87 -8.09
N LEU A 100 3.97 -17.49 -9.04
CA LEU A 100 4.03 -18.00 -10.42
C LEU A 100 5.39 -17.71 -11.07
N SER A 101 5.88 -16.48 -10.95
CA SER A 101 7.20 -16.09 -11.44
C SER A 101 8.33 -16.89 -10.78
N SER A 102 8.24 -17.11 -9.47
CA SER A 102 9.20 -17.93 -8.72
C SER A 102 9.22 -19.39 -9.21
N THR A 103 8.07 -19.89 -9.69
CA THR A 103 7.95 -21.21 -10.34
C THR A 103 8.22 -21.19 -11.85
N ARG A 104 8.66 -20.04 -12.39
CA ARG A 104 8.96 -19.80 -13.82
C ARG A 104 7.75 -19.90 -14.76
N ASP A 105 6.55 -19.67 -14.25
CA ASP A 105 5.33 -19.57 -15.05
C ASP A 105 5.05 -18.12 -15.46
N LEU A 106 5.94 -17.57 -16.30
CA LEU A 106 5.85 -16.18 -16.76
C LEU A 106 4.67 -15.95 -17.72
N HIS A 107 4.18 -17.01 -18.36
CA HIS A 107 3.07 -16.91 -19.31
C HIS A 107 1.74 -16.73 -18.58
N THR A 108 1.50 -17.46 -17.49
CA THR A 108 0.33 -17.20 -16.64
C THR A 108 0.42 -15.82 -15.98
N VAL A 109 1.63 -15.37 -15.61
CA VAL A 109 1.84 -13.98 -15.12
C VAL A 109 1.42 -12.97 -16.17
N ALA A 110 1.92 -13.09 -17.41
CA ALA A 110 1.55 -12.18 -18.50
C ALA A 110 0.04 -12.23 -18.82
N TRP A 111 -0.57 -13.41 -18.77
CA TRP A 111 -2.01 -13.56 -18.94
C TRP A 111 -2.80 -12.84 -17.84
N LEU A 112 -2.40 -12.98 -16.57
CA LEU A 112 -3.01 -12.30 -15.44
C LEU A 112 -2.82 -10.78 -15.48
N ASP A 113 -1.65 -10.30 -15.90
CA ASP A 113 -1.39 -8.86 -16.05
C ASP A 113 -2.34 -8.26 -17.11
N ASN A 114 -2.48 -8.94 -18.25
CA ASN A 114 -3.40 -8.56 -19.33
C ASN A 114 -4.87 -8.62 -18.93
N PHE A 115 -5.26 -9.60 -18.10
CA PHE A 115 -6.61 -9.69 -17.54
C PHE A 115 -6.87 -8.55 -16.55
N THR A 116 -5.90 -8.27 -15.66
CA THR A 116 -6.04 -7.29 -14.58
C THR A 116 -5.99 -5.85 -15.08
N ARG A 117 -5.25 -5.59 -16.17
CA ARG A 117 -5.07 -4.25 -16.76
C ARG A 117 -4.77 -3.18 -15.70
N PRO A 118 -3.69 -3.37 -14.92
CA PRO A 118 -3.41 -2.53 -13.77
C PRO A 118 -3.27 -1.05 -14.16
N ILE A 119 -3.74 -0.15 -13.30
CA ILE A 119 -3.55 1.30 -13.46
C ILE A 119 -2.32 1.69 -12.65
N ILE A 120 -1.21 1.95 -13.35
CA ILE A 120 0.05 2.33 -12.71
C ILE A 120 0.28 3.83 -12.84
N VAL A 121 0.28 4.53 -11.70
CA VAL A 121 0.65 5.95 -11.64
C VAL A 121 2.16 6.05 -11.43
N ASN A 122 2.89 6.33 -12.51
CA ASN A 122 4.35 6.42 -12.49
C ASN A 122 4.84 7.81 -12.10
N ASN A 123 4.79 8.13 -10.81
CA ASN A 123 5.39 9.36 -10.27
C ASN A 123 6.93 9.30 -10.24
N TYR A 124 7.50 8.09 -10.33
CA TYR A 124 8.93 7.84 -10.14
C TYR A 124 9.76 7.81 -11.43
N TRP A 125 9.12 7.62 -12.58
CA TRP A 125 9.82 7.30 -13.85
C TRP A 125 9.99 8.50 -14.77
N ALA A 126 9.40 9.64 -14.46
CA ALA A 126 9.57 10.84 -15.28
C ALA A 126 10.96 11.48 -15.11
N ASP A 127 11.67 11.20 -14.01
CA ASP A 127 12.97 11.81 -13.68
C ASP A 127 14.16 10.88 -13.97
N GLU A 128 14.07 10.08 -15.05
CA GLU A 128 15.12 9.17 -15.54
C GLU A 128 16.46 9.85 -15.91
N SER A 129 16.51 11.19 -15.93
CA SER A 129 17.70 11.93 -16.35
C SER A 129 18.85 11.96 -15.33
N ARG A 130 18.68 11.40 -14.12
CA ARG A 130 19.64 11.60 -13.00
C ARG A 130 20.08 10.37 -12.21
N SER A 131 19.63 9.14 -12.50
CA SER A 131 20.00 7.98 -11.67
C SER A 131 21.40 7.44 -11.98
N ASN A 132 22.16 7.14 -10.92
CA ASN A 132 23.47 6.46 -10.98
C ASN A 132 23.38 5.10 -11.73
N SER A 133 24.46 4.74 -12.43
CA SER A 133 24.54 3.52 -13.28
C SER A 133 24.16 2.21 -12.57
N ASP A 134 24.40 2.13 -11.27
CA ASP A 134 24.22 0.89 -10.51
C ASP A 134 22.74 0.63 -10.19
N GLU A 135 21.90 1.67 -10.15
CA GLU A 135 20.45 1.54 -9.96
C GLU A 135 19.76 1.02 -11.24
N ILE A 136 20.37 1.26 -12.40
CA ILE A 136 19.84 0.87 -13.72
C ILE A 136 19.89 -0.67 -13.90
N ALA A 137 20.91 -1.35 -13.39
CA ALA A 137 21.09 -2.79 -13.58
C ALA A 137 20.02 -3.65 -12.87
N TYR A 138 19.55 -3.22 -11.69
CA TYR A 138 18.45 -3.89 -10.99
C TYR A 138 17.12 -3.68 -11.71
N ARG A 139 16.88 -2.47 -12.22
CA ARG A 139 15.66 -2.12 -12.98
C ARG A 139 15.51 -2.93 -14.28
N GLU A 140 16.60 -3.26 -14.97
CA GLU A 140 16.55 -4.11 -16.16
C GLU A 140 16.16 -5.57 -15.85
N SER A 141 16.46 -6.05 -14.64
CA SER A 141 16.07 -7.41 -14.24
C SER A 141 14.57 -7.49 -13.92
N ASP A 142 14.00 -6.42 -13.37
CA ASP A 142 12.56 -6.34 -13.08
C ASP A 142 11.72 -6.20 -14.36
N LYS A 143 12.23 -5.49 -15.38
CA LYS A 143 11.58 -5.45 -16.72
C LYS A 143 11.40 -6.85 -17.32
N LYS A 144 12.25 -7.83 -16.98
CA LYS A 144 12.17 -9.21 -17.51
C LYS A 144 10.97 -9.99 -16.96
N LEU A 145 10.38 -9.55 -15.84
CA LEU A 145 9.18 -10.19 -15.28
C LEU A 145 7.93 -9.89 -16.12
N GLY A 146 7.96 -8.84 -16.95
CA GLY A 146 6.92 -8.52 -17.93
C GLY A 146 5.57 -8.10 -17.36
N SER A 147 5.42 -8.01 -16.02
CA SER A 147 4.19 -7.55 -15.37
C SER A 147 4.41 -6.20 -14.71
N GLN A 148 3.57 -5.24 -15.09
CA GLN A 148 3.59 -3.92 -14.47
C GLN A 148 3.15 -4.00 -13.00
N LEU A 149 2.11 -4.80 -12.74
CA LEU A 149 1.56 -4.97 -11.40
C LEU A 149 2.58 -5.57 -10.42
N LEU A 150 3.39 -6.54 -10.84
CA LEU A 150 4.38 -7.18 -9.97
C LEU A 150 5.49 -6.21 -9.52
N THR A 151 5.87 -5.26 -10.38
CA THR A 151 6.90 -4.25 -10.09
C THR A 151 6.39 -3.05 -9.28
N TYR A 152 5.06 -2.94 -9.11
CA TYR A 152 4.45 -1.77 -8.51
C TYR A 152 4.30 -1.90 -6.99
N HIS A 153 5.03 -1.07 -6.25
CA HIS A 153 4.84 -0.86 -4.81
C HIS A 153 4.07 0.43 -4.57
N GLY A 154 2.75 0.37 -4.65
CA GLY A 154 1.89 1.53 -4.44
C GLY A 154 0.44 1.13 -4.19
N LEU A 155 -0.37 2.12 -3.82
CA LEU A 155 -1.81 1.98 -3.68
C LEU A 155 -2.51 2.12 -5.06
N HIS A 156 -3.76 1.68 -5.14
CA HIS A 156 -4.65 1.91 -6.30
C HIS A 156 -4.19 1.30 -7.64
N ALA A 157 -3.45 0.19 -7.63
CA ALA A 157 -3.02 -0.47 -8.88
C ALA A 157 -4.14 -1.24 -9.58
N LEU A 158 -5.15 -1.68 -8.82
CA LEU A 158 -6.26 -2.46 -9.36
C LEU A 158 -7.22 -1.54 -10.12
N ASN A 159 -7.59 -1.94 -11.32
CA ASN A 159 -8.47 -1.15 -12.18
C ASN A 159 -9.93 -1.22 -11.72
N THR A 160 -10.33 -0.29 -10.86
CA THR A 160 -11.70 -0.22 -10.31
C THR A 160 -12.75 0.18 -11.34
N THR A 161 -12.35 0.65 -12.54
CA THR A 161 -13.29 0.90 -13.65
C THR A 161 -13.73 -0.39 -14.33
N ILE A 162 -12.92 -1.45 -14.23
CA ILE A 162 -13.23 -2.79 -14.72
C ILE A 162 -13.79 -3.64 -13.57
N PHE A 163 -13.19 -3.54 -12.40
CA PHE A 163 -13.52 -4.33 -11.22
C PHE A 163 -14.10 -3.43 -10.11
N ASP A 164 -15.36 -3.05 -10.27
CA ASP A 164 -16.07 -2.09 -9.42
C ASP A 164 -16.13 -2.53 -7.94
N THR A 165 -16.39 -3.82 -7.74
CA THR A 165 -16.51 -4.48 -6.45
C THR A 165 -15.35 -5.44 -6.25
N TRP A 166 -15.06 -5.78 -5.00
CA TRP A 166 -13.99 -6.72 -4.70
C TRP A 166 -14.29 -8.15 -5.21
N ASP A 167 -15.56 -8.53 -5.36
CA ASP A 167 -15.95 -9.82 -5.92
C ASP A 167 -15.86 -9.86 -7.44
N SER A 168 -16.13 -8.73 -8.12
CA SER A 168 -16.20 -8.65 -9.59
C SER A 168 -14.96 -9.22 -10.28
N TYR A 169 -13.75 -9.02 -9.72
CA TYR A 169 -12.53 -9.60 -10.26
C TYR A 169 -12.60 -11.13 -10.36
N PHE A 170 -13.08 -11.79 -9.31
CA PHE A 170 -13.21 -13.25 -9.29
C PHE A 170 -14.39 -13.73 -10.13
N GLU A 171 -15.50 -13.01 -10.14
CA GLU A 171 -16.65 -13.33 -11.00
C GLU A 171 -16.25 -13.29 -12.48
N MET A 172 -15.60 -12.21 -12.92
CA MET A 172 -15.11 -12.07 -14.29
C MET A 172 -14.05 -13.12 -14.63
N LEU A 173 -13.14 -13.44 -13.69
CA LEU A 173 -12.16 -14.51 -13.88
C LEU A 173 -12.87 -15.87 -14.07
N LEU A 174 -13.98 -16.11 -13.37
CA LEU A 174 -14.83 -17.28 -13.53
C LEU A 174 -15.74 -17.23 -14.76
N GLU A 175 -15.71 -16.17 -15.56
CA GLU A 175 -16.40 -16.07 -16.86
C GLU A 175 -15.43 -16.29 -18.03
N GLU A 176 -14.14 -15.97 -17.86
CA GLU A 176 -13.10 -16.15 -18.88
C GLU A 176 -13.01 -17.61 -19.35
N PRO A 177 -12.97 -17.91 -20.67
CA PRO A 177 -12.90 -19.28 -21.16
C PRO A 177 -11.55 -19.93 -20.88
N ASP A 178 -11.54 -21.26 -20.80
CA ASP A 178 -10.30 -22.03 -20.72
C ASP A 178 -9.48 -21.77 -22.00
N THR A 179 -8.20 -21.45 -21.82
CA THR A 179 -7.32 -20.95 -22.87
C THR A 179 -6.09 -21.83 -22.99
N VAL A 180 -5.62 -22.08 -24.22
CA VAL A 180 -4.33 -22.76 -24.46
C VAL A 180 -3.38 -21.77 -25.11
N LEU A 181 -2.25 -21.54 -24.46
CA LEU A 181 -1.17 -20.74 -24.98
C LEU A 181 -0.15 -21.65 -25.67
N LEU A 182 0.07 -21.44 -26.96
CA LEU A 182 1.13 -22.12 -27.71
C LEU A 182 2.42 -21.29 -27.59
N ILE A 183 3.45 -21.86 -26.98
CA ILE A 183 4.74 -21.19 -26.78
C ILE A 183 5.78 -21.79 -27.70
N GLN A 184 6.46 -20.91 -28.44
CA GLN A 184 7.54 -21.27 -29.33
C GLN A 184 8.87 -20.81 -28.74
N THR A 185 9.72 -21.77 -28.35
CA THR A 185 11.06 -21.48 -27.82
C THR A 185 12.12 -21.92 -28.83
N PRO A 186 13.10 -21.08 -29.19
CA PRO A 186 14.18 -21.50 -30.09
C PRO A 186 14.99 -22.65 -29.46
N VAL A 187 15.18 -23.73 -30.21
CA VAL A 187 15.91 -24.93 -29.74
C VAL A 187 17.41 -24.66 -29.68
N ASP A 188 17.94 -23.92 -30.65
CA ASP A 188 19.36 -23.57 -30.76
C ASP A 188 19.50 -22.08 -31.08
N LEU A 189 20.43 -21.38 -30.41
CA LEU A 189 20.74 -19.95 -30.56
C LEU A 189 21.30 -19.52 -31.94
N GLY A 190 21.09 -20.30 -32.99
CA GLY A 190 21.52 -20.00 -34.36
C GLY A 190 20.76 -20.74 -35.47
N ARG A 191 19.74 -21.53 -35.13
CA ARG A 191 18.92 -22.24 -36.12
C ARG A 191 17.46 -21.83 -35.98
N ARG A 192 16.74 -21.74 -37.11
CA ARG A 192 15.28 -21.48 -37.17
C ARG A 192 14.45 -22.71 -36.74
N ALA A 193 14.89 -23.42 -35.70
CA ALA A 193 14.17 -24.55 -35.13
C ALA A 193 13.54 -24.10 -33.81
N TYR A 194 12.23 -24.28 -33.68
CA TYR A 194 11.45 -23.94 -32.49
C TYR A 194 10.89 -25.21 -31.87
N SER A 195 10.95 -25.30 -30.54
CA SER A 195 10.17 -26.26 -29.76
C SER A 195 8.86 -25.60 -29.42
N GLU A 196 7.76 -26.29 -29.70
CA GLU A 196 6.42 -25.85 -29.35
C GLU A 196 5.94 -26.64 -28.13
N PHE A 197 5.36 -25.95 -27.16
CA PHE A 197 4.64 -26.60 -26.06
C PHE A 197 3.41 -25.77 -25.67
N ASP A 198 2.40 -26.47 -25.19
CA ASP A 198 1.11 -25.89 -24.81
C ASP A 198 1.09 -25.62 -23.29
N ILE A 199 0.60 -24.44 -22.90
CA ILE A 199 0.21 -24.15 -21.52
C ILE A 199 -1.31 -24.00 -21.46
N ASP A 200 -1.94 -24.88 -20.70
CA ASP A 200 -3.37 -24.84 -20.40
C ASP A 200 -3.62 -23.86 -19.24
N ILE A 201 -4.33 -22.76 -19.52
CA ILE A 201 -4.83 -21.80 -18.53
C ILE A 201 -6.30 -22.13 -18.25
N GLU A 202 -6.57 -22.55 -17.03
CA GLU A 202 -7.92 -22.83 -16.52
C GLU A 202 -8.32 -21.78 -15.47
N PRO A 203 -9.09 -20.73 -15.84
CA PRO A 203 -9.40 -19.61 -14.94
C PRO A 203 -10.08 -20.04 -13.63
N ALA A 204 -10.93 -21.08 -13.66
CA ALA A 204 -11.56 -21.64 -12.45
C ALA A 204 -10.55 -22.24 -11.46
N ARG A 205 -9.45 -22.83 -11.94
CA ARG A 205 -8.37 -23.33 -11.07
C ARG A 205 -7.50 -22.19 -10.56
N LEU A 206 -7.23 -21.18 -11.40
CA LEU A 206 -6.50 -19.98 -10.97
C LEU A 206 -7.27 -19.25 -9.87
N CYS A 207 -8.58 -19.05 -10.04
CA CYS A 207 -9.44 -18.43 -9.04
C CYS A 207 -9.32 -19.11 -7.67
N MET A 208 -9.39 -20.46 -7.62
CA MET A 208 -9.24 -21.20 -6.37
C MET A 208 -7.88 -20.92 -5.70
N ARG A 209 -6.79 -20.96 -6.48
CA ARG A 209 -5.43 -20.74 -5.96
C ARG A 209 -5.24 -19.30 -5.47
N ILE A 210 -5.79 -18.32 -6.19
CA ILE A 210 -5.73 -16.90 -5.80
C ILE A 210 -6.51 -16.69 -4.48
N LEU A 211 -7.69 -17.30 -4.33
CA LEU A 211 -8.46 -17.23 -3.07
C LEU A 211 -7.70 -17.83 -1.88
N SER A 212 -6.94 -18.91 -2.09
CA SER A 212 -6.08 -19.46 -1.03
C SER A 212 -4.99 -18.49 -0.61
N VAL A 213 -4.37 -17.77 -1.55
CA VAL A 213 -3.39 -16.70 -1.23
C VAL A 213 -4.09 -15.55 -0.50
N ARG A 214 -5.33 -15.21 -0.89
CA ARG A 214 -6.10 -14.14 -0.26
C ARG A 214 -6.41 -14.42 1.21
N GLU A 215 -6.77 -15.66 1.53
CA GLU A 215 -7.01 -16.10 2.91
C GLU A 215 -5.74 -16.03 3.76
N LEU A 216 -4.61 -16.45 3.20
CA LEU A 216 -3.31 -16.35 3.87
C LEU A 216 -2.99 -14.88 4.19
N ILE A 217 -3.06 -14.00 3.20
CA ILE A 217 -2.78 -12.57 3.39
C ILE A 217 -3.78 -11.94 4.36
N ALA A 218 -5.08 -12.23 4.27
CA ALA A 218 -6.06 -11.70 5.22
C ALA A 218 -5.74 -12.10 6.68
N THR A 219 -5.26 -13.34 6.88
CA THR A 219 -4.83 -13.82 8.20
C THR A 219 -3.58 -13.06 8.69
N GLU A 220 -2.59 -12.84 7.82
CA GLU A 220 -1.41 -12.03 8.13
C GLU A 220 -1.78 -10.60 8.49
N LEU A 221 -2.60 -9.95 7.65
CA LEU A 221 -3.05 -8.57 7.86
C LEU A 221 -3.87 -8.41 9.15
N THR A 222 -4.54 -9.47 9.61
CA THR A 222 -5.22 -9.46 10.93
C THR A 222 -4.21 -9.26 12.07
N GLY A 223 -3.06 -9.94 12.04
CA GLY A 223 -1.98 -9.73 12.99
C GLY A 223 -1.35 -8.35 12.87
N ASP A 224 -1.12 -7.91 11.63
CA ASP A 224 -0.52 -6.62 11.33
C ASP A 224 -1.40 -5.45 11.78
N LEU A 225 -2.72 -5.49 11.53
CA LEU A 225 -3.68 -4.48 11.97
C LEU A 225 -3.72 -4.35 13.50
N LYS A 226 -3.59 -5.47 14.21
CA LYS A 226 -3.48 -5.46 15.67
C LYS A 226 -2.18 -4.81 16.15
N ALA A 227 -1.08 -4.96 15.42
CA ALA A 227 0.15 -4.24 15.72
C ALA A 227 -0.02 -2.74 15.46
N ILE A 228 -0.54 -2.38 14.28
CA ILE A 228 -0.78 -0.99 13.87
C ILE A 228 -1.64 -0.23 14.88
N SER A 229 -2.68 -0.85 15.45
CA SER A 229 -3.56 -0.22 16.45
C SER A 229 -2.86 0.19 17.76
N THR A 230 -1.61 -0.24 17.97
CA THR A 230 -0.78 0.15 19.12
C THR A 230 0.37 1.09 18.74
N MET A 231 0.63 1.29 17.44
CA MET A 231 1.75 2.08 16.96
C MET A 231 1.56 3.57 17.16
N GLY A 232 0.31 4.08 17.21
CA GLY A 232 0.07 5.50 17.45
C GLY A 232 0.63 5.98 18.79
N GLN A 233 0.39 5.21 19.86
CA GLN A 233 0.96 5.48 21.17
C GLN A 233 2.49 5.41 21.17
N GLN A 234 3.09 4.44 20.47
CA GLN A 234 4.56 4.29 20.39
C GLN A 234 5.22 5.50 19.70
N ILE A 235 4.63 5.98 18.59
CA ILE A 235 5.08 7.19 17.89
C ILE A 235 5.05 8.38 18.83
N TRP A 236 3.93 8.55 19.55
CA TRP A 236 3.73 9.66 20.47
C TRP A 236 4.73 9.66 21.62
N ASP A 237 4.92 8.51 22.27
CA ASP A 237 5.86 8.36 23.38
C ASP A 237 7.31 8.62 22.93
N SER A 238 7.70 8.10 21.77
CA SER A 238 9.03 8.32 21.19
C SER A 238 9.26 9.78 20.81
N TYR A 239 8.26 10.46 20.24
CA TYR A 239 8.34 11.88 19.93
C TYR A 239 8.64 12.74 21.17
N TRP A 240 7.90 12.50 22.27
CA TRP A 240 8.12 13.25 23.52
C TRP A 240 9.46 12.92 24.18
N TYR A 241 9.86 11.64 24.13
CA TYR A 241 11.18 11.21 24.59
C TYR A 241 12.30 11.94 23.83
N ASN A 242 12.26 11.94 22.50
CA ASN A 242 13.23 12.60 21.64
C ASN A 242 13.23 14.12 21.85
N THR A 243 12.06 14.74 21.99
CA THR A 243 11.93 16.17 22.26
C THR A 243 12.58 16.55 23.61
N LYS A 244 12.41 15.73 24.64
CA LYS A 244 13.05 15.93 25.95
C LYS A 244 14.58 15.79 25.85
N MET A 245 15.05 14.74 25.18
CA MET A 245 16.48 14.50 24.97
C MET A 245 17.15 15.63 24.19
N ARG A 246 16.48 16.19 23.17
CA ARG A 246 16.97 17.36 22.44
C ARG A 246 17.15 18.57 23.36
N LYS A 247 16.17 18.88 24.21
CA LYS A 247 16.25 19.99 25.18
C LYS A 247 17.41 19.81 26.17
N GLU A 248 17.63 18.59 26.66
CA GLU A 248 18.73 18.28 27.59
C GLU A 248 20.10 18.27 26.89
N SER A 249 20.16 17.88 25.62
CA SER A 249 21.38 17.85 24.81
C SER A 249 21.82 19.20 24.27
N THR A 250 20.97 20.24 24.35
CA THR A 250 21.32 21.60 23.90
C THR A 250 22.57 22.06 24.66
N PRO A 251 23.70 22.22 23.97
CA PRO A 251 25.01 22.15 24.61
C PRO A 251 25.20 23.31 25.58
N SER A 252 25.57 22.94 26.80
CA SER A 252 26.38 23.80 27.65
C SER A 252 27.52 24.36 26.80
N LYS A 253 27.61 25.70 26.69
CA LYS A 253 28.72 26.44 26.07
C LYS A 253 30.03 26.02 26.75
N SER A 254 30.63 24.91 26.36
CA SER A 254 31.91 24.46 26.91
C SER A 254 32.91 24.18 25.80
N GLY A 255 33.64 25.24 25.45
CA GLY A 255 35.08 25.20 25.19
C GLY A 255 35.59 24.43 23.97
N GLY A 256 35.82 25.16 22.88
CA GLY A 256 37.15 25.24 22.23
C GLY A 256 37.91 23.99 21.78
N GLY A 257 37.31 22.80 21.74
CA GLY A 257 37.98 21.55 21.36
C GLY A 257 38.06 21.35 19.84
N LYS A 258 39.08 21.93 19.19
CA LYS A 258 39.49 21.54 17.83
C LYS A 258 39.93 20.07 17.82
N GLY A 259 39.26 19.18 17.07
CA GLY A 259 39.95 17.99 16.55
C GLY A 259 39.23 16.63 16.51
N GLY A 260 37.92 16.54 16.70
CA GLY A 260 37.21 15.25 16.56
C GLY A 260 36.69 15.04 15.13
N ILE A 261 37.22 14.04 14.41
CA ILE A 261 36.66 13.53 13.15
C ILE A 261 35.31 12.86 13.49
N GLY A 262 34.28 13.68 13.62
CA GLY A 262 32.90 13.23 13.79
C GLY A 262 32.38 12.74 12.44
N PHE A 263 32.00 11.47 12.39
CA PHE A 263 31.20 10.91 11.31
C PHE A 263 29.93 11.77 11.17
N LYS A 264 29.92 12.63 10.14
CA LYS A 264 28.75 13.37 9.69
C LYS A 264 27.89 12.42 8.86
N ASP A 265 27.25 11.44 9.48
CA ASP A 265 26.03 10.92 8.85
C ASP A 265 24.97 12.00 9.03
N GLY A 266 24.80 12.80 7.98
CA GLY A 266 23.99 14.00 7.94
C GLY A 266 22.49 13.72 7.87
N SER A 267 22.00 12.62 8.42
CA SER A 267 20.57 12.43 8.59
C SER A 267 20.10 13.39 9.69
N SER A 268 19.24 14.33 9.30
CA SER A 268 18.50 15.14 10.26
C SER A 268 17.87 14.20 11.31
N PRO A 269 17.98 14.51 12.61
CA PRO A 269 17.45 13.63 13.64
C PRO A 269 15.94 13.47 13.45
N SER A 270 15.49 12.23 13.29
CA SER A 270 14.08 11.84 13.19
C SER A 270 13.30 12.35 14.40
N ALA A 271 12.08 12.83 14.21
CA ALA A 271 11.20 13.33 15.25
C ALA A 271 10.84 12.21 16.24
N PHE A 272 10.58 11.01 15.73
CA PHE A 272 10.26 9.80 16.50
C PHE A 272 10.94 8.56 15.90
N ASP A 273 10.99 7.47 16.66
CA ASP A 273 11.38 6.15 16.18
C ASP A 273 10.27 5.60 15.28
N ARG A 274 10.60 5.16 14.07
CA ARG A 274 9.64 4.71 13.06
C ARG A 274 9.18 3.27 13.35
N PRO A 275 8.05 3.03 14.04
CA PRO A 275 7.68 1.68 14.47
C PRO A 275 7.33 0.80 13.28
N SER A 276 6.87 1.36 12.16
CA SER A 276 6.57 0.59 10.94
C SER A 276 7.84 -0.08 10.40
N LEU A 277 8.95 0.66 10.31
CA LEU A 277 10.24 0.14 9.87
C LEU A 277 10.82 -0.86 10.87
N LEU A 278 10.65 -0.61 12.17
CA LEU A 278 11.09 -1.57 13.20
C LEU A 278 10.29 -2.87 13.10
N PHE A 279 8.97 -2.80 12.99
CA PHE A 279 8.10 -3.96 12.87
C PHE A 279 8.42 -4.79 11.61
N MET A 280 8.73 -4.14 10.49
CA MET A 280 9.18 -4.84 9.28
C MET A 280 10.50 -5.60 9.47
N ASN A 281 11.40 -5.11 10.33
CA ASN A 281 12.68 -5.77 10.59
C ASN A 281 12.58 -6.86 11.68
N PHE A 282 11.65 -6.71 12.61
CA PHE A 282 11.39 -7.69 13.64
C PHE A 282 10.28 -8.62 13.17
N ASP A 283 10.64 -9.78 12.60
CA ASP A 283 9.67 -10.84 12.36
C ASP A 283 9.05 -11.23 13.71
N PRO A 284 7.81 -10.79 14.02
CA PRO A 284 7.24 -10.98 15.32
C PRO A 284 6.86 -12.45 15.36
N GLN A 285 7.77 -13.26 15.92
CA GLN A 285 7.71 -14.71 16.08
C GLN A 285 6.35 -15.25 15.70
N TYR A 286 6.19 -15.48 14.40
CA TYR A 286 5.04 -16.17 13.86
C TYR A 286 4.96 -17.48 14.65
N ASP A 287 3.77 -17.90 15.04
CA ASP A 287 3.50 -19.07 15.89
C ASP A 287 3.99 -20.42 15.31
N GLY A 288 4.87 -20.38 14.31
CA GLY A 288 5.43 -21.50 13.58
C GLY A 288 4.42 -22.20 12.68
N SER A 289 3.15 -21.79 12.67
CA SER A 289 2.09 -22.54 12.01
C SER A 289 1.99 -22.28 10.50
N LEU A 290 2.33 -21.07 10.05
CA LEU A 290 2.31 -20.71 8.63
C LEU A 290 3.56 -19.92 8.25
N ALA A 291 4.09 -20.19 7.06
CA ALA A 291 5.11 -19.35 6.46
C ALA A 291 4.48 -18.04 5.98
N PRO A 292 5.16 -16.89 6.14
CA PRO A 292 4.65 -15.61 5.66
C PRO A 292 4.55 -15.58 4.14
N SER A 293 3.62 -14.79 3.62
CA SER A 293 3.47 -14.50 2.20
C SER A 293 4.74 -13.85 1.65
N PRO A 294 5.11 -14.11 0.38
CA PRO A 294 6.39 -13.69 -0.18
C PRO A 294 6.58 -12.17 -0.20
N LEU A 295 5.50 -11.40 -0.19
CA LEU A 295 5.51 -9.94 -0.24
C LEU A 295 5.04 -9.31 1.09
N ARG A 296 5.10 -10.04 2.21
CA ARG A 296 4.57 -9.59 3.50
C ARG A 296 5.05 -8.19 3.92
N LEU A 297 6.35 -7.90 3.79
CA LEU A 297 6.89 -6.58 4.14
C LEU A 297 6.24 -5.46 3.34
N GLY A 298 6.13 -5.65 2.02
CA GLY A 298 5.46 -4.70 1.14
C GLY A 298 3.96 -4.59 1.41
N ASN A 299 3.30 -5.71 1.77
CA ASN A 299 1.89 -5.71 2.15
C ASN A 299 1.66 -4.89 3.43
N PHE A 300 2.50 -5.08 4.45
CA PHE A 300 2.43 -4.36 5.71
C PHE A 300 2.61 -2.85 5.52
N ASP A 301 3.66 -2.45 4.80
CA ASP A 301 3.95 -1.03 4.52
C ASP A 301 2.80 -0.32 3.81
N LEU A 302 2.27 -0.93 2.75
CA LEU A 302 1.15 -0.34 2.01
C LEU A 302 -0.15 -0.35 2.82
N LEU A 303 -0.39 -1.38 3.65
CA LEU A 303 -1.52 -1.37 4.58
C LEU A 303 -1.42 -0.20 5.56
N TYR A 304 -0.23 0.05 6.11
CA TYR A 304 0.06 1.16 7.00
C TYR A 304 -0.15 2.53 6.32
N ASN A 305 0.28 2.65 5.07
CA ASN A 305 0.06 3.87 4.28
C ASN A 305 -1.43 4.07 3.98
N LEU A 306 -2.14 3.01 3.57
CA LEU A 306 -3.56 3.06 3.25
C LEU A 306 -4.41 3.48 4.46
N ILE A 307 -4.15 2.90 5.62
CA ILE A 307 -4.92 3.23 6.82
C ILE A 307 -4.63 4.64 7.33
N THR A 308 -3.41 5.13 7.15
CA THR A 308 -3.05 6.52 7.47
C THR A 308 -3.77 7.48 6.53
N GLN A 309 -3.83 7.17 5.22
CA GLN A 309 -4.58 7.93 4.23
C GLN A 309 -6.09 7.99 4.57
N GLU A 310 -6.68 6.86 4.93
CA GLU A 310 -8.09 6.77 5.30
C GLU A 310 -8.38 7.55 6.58
N ALA A 311 -7.50 7.48 7.60
CA ALA A 311 -7.64 8.24 8.83
C ALA A 311 -7.70 9.75 8.57
N VAL A 312 -6.83 10.28 7.70
CA VAL A 312 -6.84 11.69 7.28
C VAL A 312 -8.13 12.03 6.53
N THR A 313 -8.53 11.17 5.58
CA THR A 313 -9.75 11.38 4.78
C THR A 313 -11.00 11.45 5.64
N GLN A 314 -11.13 10.54 6.62
CA GLN A 314 -12.27 10.55 7.53
C GLN A 314 -12.27 11.74 8.48
N LEU A 315 -11.10 12.17 8.97
CA LEU A 315 -11.01 13.38 9.79
C LEU A 315 -11.43 14.64 9.03
N MET A 316 -11.13 14.71 7.73
CA MET A 316 -11.65 15.79 6.86
C MET A 316 -13.17 15.70 6.67
N GLN A 317 -13.79 14.53 6.82
CA GLN A 317 -15.25 14.39 6.70
C GLN A 317 -15.97 14.69 8.02
N THR A 318 -15.34 14.43 9.16
CA THR A 318 -15.91 14.69 10.50
C THR A 318 -15.96 16.18 10.85
N GLU A 319 -16.92 16.56 11.70
CA GLU A 319 -17.12 17.95 12.17
C GLU A 319 -16.10 18.39 13.23
N VAL A 320 -15.52 17.44 13.97
CA VAL A 320 -14.65 17.71 15.11
C VAL A 320 -13.28 17.09 14.86
N ILE A 321 -12.25 17.94 14.80
CA ILE A 321 -10.85 17.50 14.69
C ILE A 321 -10.16 17.73 16.03
N VAL A 322 -10.03 18.98 16.50
CA VAL A 322 -9.22 19.32 17.69
C VAL A 322 -9.80 20.48 18.52
N GLY A 323 -10.61 21.35 17.92
CA GLY A 323 -11.04 22.62 18.50
C GLY A 323 -12.19 22.52 19.49
N GLU A 324 -12.15 23.36 20.52
CA GLU A 324 -13.26 23.58 21.46
C GLU A 324 -14.45 24.29 20.81
N ASN A 325 -14.21 25.03 19.72
CA ASN A 325 -15.24 25.74 18.97
C ASN A 325 -15.23 25.34 17.48
N GLU A 326 -16.37 25.58 16.83
CA GLU A 326 -16.60 25.22 15.43
C GLU A 326 -15.61 25.94 14.49
N ARG A 327 -15.35 27.24 14.73
CA ARG A 327 -14.40 28.04 13.92
C ARG A 327 -12.99 27.45 13.93
N GLN A 328 -12.50 27.00 15.08
CA GLN A 328 -11.20 26.35 15.21
C GLN A 328 -11.17 24.99 14.51
N ASN A 329 -12.26 24.22 14.59
CA ASN A 329 -12.37 22.97 13.83
C ASN A 329 -12.35 23.20 12.32
N THR A 330 -13.08 24.21 11.81
CA THR A 330 -13.02 24.61 10.39
C THR A 330 -11.61 25.02 9.97
N ALA A 331 -10.91 25.79 10.80
CA ALA A 331 -9.53 26.19 10.57
C ALA A 331 -8.57 24.99 10.51
N CYS A 332 -8.64 24.08 11.49
CA CYS A 332 -7.85 22.86 11.51
C CYS A 332 -8.14 21.95 10.31
N LYS A 333 -9.42 21.84 9.92
CA LYS A 333 -9.85 21.06 8.75
C LYS A 333 -9.27 21.62 7.45
N ARG A 334 -9.34 22.93 7.26
CA ARG A 334 -8.76 23.61 6.10
C ARG A 334 -7.24 23.42 6.05
N TYR A 335 -6.56 23.55 7.20
CA TYR A 335 -5.13 23.26 7.28
C TYR A 335 -4.81 21.82 6.89
N LEU A 336 -5.50 20.83 7.48
CA LEU A 336 -5.27 19.41 7.17
C LEU A 336 -5.54 19.09 5.71
N GLN A 337 -6.58 19.67 5.12
CA GLN A 337 -6.90 19.49 3.70
C GLN A 337 -5.79 20.01 2.79
N ASN A 338 -5.30 21.24 3.04
CA ASN A 338 -4.21 21.82 2.25
C ASN A 338 -2.93 20.98 2.42
N PHE A 339 -2.58 20.64 3.66
CA PHE A 339 -1.43 19.79 3.96
C PHE A 339 -1.53 18.44 3.24
N TYR A 340 -2.69 17.78 3.31
CA TYR A 340 -2.91 16.49 2.63
C TYR A 340 -2.79 16.62 1.10
N GLN A 341 -3.34 17.66 0.49
CA GLN A 341 -3.25 17.89 -0.95
C GLN A 341 -1.81 18.10 -1.41
N GLU A 342 -1.01 18.87 -0.67
CA GLU A 342 0.41 19.12 -0.96
C GLU A 342 1.25 17.83 -0.91
N HIS A 343 0.87 16.88 -0.04
CA HIS A 343 1.64 15.65 0.21
C HIS A 343 1.04 14.39 -0.44
N LEU A 344 -0.14 14.49 -1.06
CA LEU A 344 -0.87 13.36 -1.64
C LEU A 344 -0.03 12.60 -2.68
N LEU A 345 0.55 13.34 -3.63
CA LEU A 345 1.33 12.76 -4.72
C LEU A 345 2.66 12.15 -4.26
N THR A 346 3.26 12.72 -3.21
CA THR A 346 4.58 12.31 -2.72
C THR A 346 4.53 11.18 -1.70
N HIS A 347 3.42 11.01 -0.99
CA HIS A 347 3.30 10.05 0.11
C HIS A 347 2.33 8.89 -0.14
N PHE A 348 1.26 9.09 -0.91
CA PHE A 348 0.19 8.09 -1.03
C PHE A 348 -0.09 7.61 -2.46
N VAL A 349 0.29 8.39 -3.49
CA VAL A 349 -0.03 8.07 -4.89
C VAL A 349 1.18 7.59 -5.66
N GLY A 350 1.00 6.54 -6.47
CA GLY A 350 2.02 6.01 -7.36
C GLY A 350 2.98 5.04 -6.70
N ALA A 351 4.09 4.75 -7.37
CA ALA A 351 5.15 3.92 -6.81
C ALA A 351 5.85 4.65 -5.64
N GLN A 352 5.84 4.02 -4.47
CA GLN A 352 6.29 4.59 -3.21
C GLN A 352 7.50 3.84 -2.64
N PHE A 353 8.19 4.48 -1.70
CA PHE A 353 9.15 3.80 -0.84
C PHE A 353 8.50 3.35 0.45
N TYR A 354 9.19 2.45 1.16
CA TYR A 354 8.82 2.06 2.50
C TYR A 354 8.83 3.25 3.48
N GLY A 355 7.88 3.27 4.41
CA GLY A 355 7.82 4.23 5.51
C GLY A 355 7.18 5.58 5.18
N LYS A 356 6.51 5.72 4.03
CA LYS A 356 5.88 6.98 3.61
C LYS A 356 4.77 7.45 4.55
N GLY A 357 4.04 6.53 5.17
CA GLY A 357 3.06 6.87 6.20
C GLY A 357 3.72 7.50 7.43
N ASP A 358 4.91 7.05 7.82
CA ASP A 358 5.67 7.65 8.92
C ASP A 358 6.25 9.01 8.52
N ASP A 359 6.77 9.16 7.30
CA ASP A 359 7.23 10.45 6.75
C ASP A 359 6.12 11.51 6.84
N PHE A 360 4.91 11.17 6.38
CA PHE A 360 3.76 12.08 6.41
C PHE A 360 3.41 12.55 7.84
N ILE A 361 3.39 11.63 8.81
CA ILE A 361 3.10 11.96 10.21
C ILE A 361 4.24 12.79 10.82
N GLU A 362 5.49 12.46 10.52
CA GLU A 362 6.66 13.20 10.98
C GLU A 362 6.62 14.66 10.49
N GLU A 363 6.37 14.88 9.21
CA GLU A 363 6.24 16.21 8.62
C GLU A 363 5.09 17.00 9.27
N LEU A 364 3.95 16.35 9.53
CA LEU A 364 2.81 16.97 10.20
C LEU A 364 3.11 17.34 11.66
N MET A 365 3.80 16.47 12.42
CA MET A 365 4.19 16.72 13.82
C MET A 365 5.26 17.80 13.95
N MET A 366 6.11 17.96 12.94
CA MET A 366 7.15 18.99 12.89
C MET A 366 6.64 20.34 12.37
N GLY A 367 5.40 20.39 11.89
CA GLY A 367 4.73 21.62 11.49
C GLY A 367 4.66 22.66 12.60
N SER A 368 5.01 23.91 12.29
CA SER A 368 4.91 25.02 13.24
C SER A 368 3.46 25.44 13.46
N PRO A 369 3.06 25.87 14.67
CA PRO A 369 1.74 26.44 14.90
C PRO A 369 1.47 27.64 14.00
N ILE A 370 0.26 27.71 13.43
CA ILE A 370 -0.15 28.78 12.51
C ILE A 370 -1.24 29.62 13.18
N MET A 371 -1.02 30.94 13.24
CA MET A 371 -2.04 31.89 13.68
C MET A 371 -2.84 32.37 12.47
N LEU A 372 -4.13 32.08 12.46
CA LEU A 372 -5.08 32.57 11.47
C LEU A 372 -5.84 33.74 12.08
N PHE A 373 -5.62 34.92 11.52
CA PHE A 373 -6.47 36.07 11.79
C PHE A 373 -7.72 35.88 10.94
N GLY A 374 -8.89 35.81 11.57
CA GLY A 374 -10.14 35.65 10.84
C GLY A 374 -10.21 36.75 9.79
N ASP A 375 -10.18 36.35 8.51
CA ASP A 375 -10.63 37.23 7.45
C ASP A 375 -12.03 37.66 7.87
N LYS A 376 -12.24 38.97 8.03
CA LYS A 376 -13.59 39.49 8.25
C LYS A 376 -14.37 39.04 7.03
N ASP A 377 -15.18 37.99 7.21
CA ASP A 377 -15.83 37.25 6.13
C ASP A 377 -16.35 38.26 5.10
N GLY A 378 -15.77 38.17 3.91
CA GLY A 378 -16.19 38.91 2.73
C GLY A 378 -17.50 38.33 2.20
N ASP A 379 -18.51 38.27 3.05
CA ASP A 379 -19.89 38.04 2.65
C ASP A 379 -20.45 39.34 2.06
N ASP A 380 -21.01 39.19 0.85
CA ASP A 380 -21.79 40.15 0.07
C ASP A 380 -21.07 41.25 -0.76
N ALA A 381 -20.06 40.87 -1.55
CA ALA A 381 -19.69 41.66 -2.74
C ALA A 381 -20.65 41.49 -3.94
N SER A 382 -21.64 40.60 -3.88
CA SER A 382 -22.54 40.32 -5.02
C SER A 382 -24.01 40.75 -4.87
N THR A 383 -24.44 41.29 -3.72
CA THR A 383 -25.84 41.70 -3.52
C THR A 383 -25.94 43.20 -3.24
N ARG A 384 -25.47 44.01 -4.20
CA ARG A 384 -25.59 45.47 -4.18
C ARG A 384 -26.97 45.87 -4.73
N GLU A 385 -28.02 45.67 -3.94
CA GLU A 385 -29.25 46.45 -4.14
C GLU A 385 -29.04 47.85 -3.55
N GLU A 386 -29.08 48.83 -4.44
CA GLU A 386 -28.91 50.24 -4.15
C GLU A 386 -30.04 50.73 -3.23
N GLY A 387 -29.65 51.20 -2.04
CA GLY A 387 -30.38 52.25 -1.34
C GLY A 387 -30.94 51.86 0.01
N ALA A 388 -30.18 52.07 1.07
CA ALA A 388 -30.72 52.46 2.37
C ALA A 388 -29.64 53.08 3.26
N GLU A 389 -29.81 54.38 3.43
CA GLU A 389 -29.46 55.31 4.51
C GLU A 389 -28.38 55.01 5.57
N ILE A 390 -27.60 56.07 5.75
CA ILE A 390 -26.48 56.33 6.65
C ILE A 390 -26.98 56.33 8.11
N GLY A 391 -26.60 55.29 8.86
CA GLY A 391 -26.72 55.23 10.32
C GLY A 391 -25.36 54.93 10.95
N SER A 392 -24.60 55.98 11.26
CA SER A 392 -23.31 55.89 11.97
C SER A 392 -23.52 55.51 13.44
N ASN A 393 -23.29 54.24 13.79
CA ASN A 393 -23.13 53.82 15.18
C ASN A 393 -21.69 53.32 15.39
N ASP A 394 -21.03 53.94 16.38
CA ASP A 394 -19.63 53.79 16.69
C ASP A 394 -19.24 52.37 17.13
N SER A 395 -18.38 51.78 16.32
CA SER A 395 -17.24 50.91 16.66
C SER A 395 -17.29 50.16 18.00
N GLU A 396 -18.12 49.13 18.10
CA GLU A 396 -17.85 48.04 19.02
C GLU A 396 -16.81 47.11 18.36
N SER A 397 -15.53 47.36 18.65
CA SER A 397 -14.43 46.50 18.17
C SER A 397 -14.53 45.14 18.88
N THR A 398 -15.38 44.24 18.39
CA THR A 398 -15.35 42.84 18.81
C THR A 398 -14.05 42.24 18.28
N THR A 399 -13.00 42.34 19.09
CA THR A 399 -11.71 41.68 18.84
C THR A 399 -11.91 40.18 19.04
N THR A 400 -12.35 39.49 18.00
CA THR A 400 -12.33 38.04 17.99
C THR A 400 -10.88 37.58 18.16
N PRO A 401 -10.59 36.71 19.14
CA PRO A 401 -9.23 36.22 19.36
C PRO A 401 -8.72 35.49 18.11
N PRO A 402 -7.41 35.56 17.81
CA PRO A 402 -6.83 34.84 16.69
C PRO A 402 -7.02 33.32 16.88
N LEU A 403 -7.31 32.62 15.79
CA LEU A 403 -7.40 31.16 15.78
C LEU A 403 -5.98 30.59 15.66
N VAL A 404 -5.65 29.58 16.46
CA VAL A 404 -4.31 28.98 16.48
C VAL A 404 -4.42 27.53 16.07
N VAL A 405 -3.91 27.18 14.90
CA VAL A 405 -3.86 25.79 14.42
C VAL A 405 -2.56 25.16 14.91
N GLU A 406 -2.66 24.05 15.65
CA GLU A 406 -1.52 23.30 16.17
C GLU A 406 -1.37 21.96 15.40
N PRO A 407 -0.45 21.86 14.41
CA PRO A 407 -0.27 20.65 13.60
C PRO A 407 0.00 19.39 14.43
N LEU A 408 0.72 19.52 15.54
CA LEU A 408 1.00 18.42 16.47
C LEU A 408 -0.29 17.78 17.03
N ARG A 409 -1.30 18.58 17.37
CA ARG A 409 -2.60 18.05 17.83
C ARG A 409 -3.37 17.38 16.69
N ILE A 410 -3.25 17.89 15.47
CA ILE A 410 -3.87 17.25 14.30
C ILE A 410 -3.23 15.89 14.06
N ALA A 411 -1.90 15.78 14.15
CA ALA A 411 -1.19 14.51 14.05
C ALA A 411 -1.65 13.50 15.11
N GLU A 412 -1.83 13.93 16.36
CA GLU A 412 -2.39 13.09 17.43
C GLU A 412 -3.75 12.51 17.04
N GLN A 413 -4.65 13.33 16.48
CA GLN A 413 -5.97 12.88 16.05
C GLN A 413 -5.91 11.92 14.87
N VAL A 414 -4.99 12.14 13.92
CA VAL A 414 -4.74 11.21 12.82
C VAL A 414 -4.30 9.84 13.37
N LEU A 415 -3.36 9.82 14.32
CA LEU A 415 -2.89 8.59 14.96
C LEU A 415 -4.04 7.87 15.71
N LEU A 416 -4.83 8.60 16.51
CA LEU A 416 -5.98 8.04 17.22
C LEU A 416 -7.03 7.47 16.26
N ARG A 417 -7.35 8.19 15.16
CA ARG A 417 -8.33 7.71 14.18
C ARG A 417 -7.81 6.48 13.46
N ARG A 418 -6.53 6.46 13.10
CA ARG A 418 -5.85 5.32 12.47
C ARG A 418 -5.90 4.08 13.36
N ASP A 419 -5.57 4.23 14.64
CA ASP A 419 -5.57 3.10 15.57
C ASP A 419 -6.98 2.51 15.73
N LYS A 420 -8.02 3.36 15.74
CA LYS A 420 -9.42 2.92 15.73
C LYS A 420 -9.80 2.22 14.42
N LEU A 421 -9.42 2.78 13.26
CA LEU A 421 -9.65 2.15 11.96
C LEU A 421 -8.96 0.79 11.86
N ALA A 422 -7.81 0.62 12.49
CA ALA A 422 -7.07 -0.64 12.45
C ALA A 422 -7.88 -1.77 13.12
N LEU A 423 -8.58 -1.45 14.22
CA LEU A 423 -9.48 -2.38 14.89
C LEU A 423 -10.77 -2.65 14.09
N GLU A 424 -11.31 -1.64 13.41
CA GLU A 424 -12.46 -1.82 12.50
C GLU A 424 -12.09 -2.76 11.34
N TRP A 425 -10.95 -2.53 10.71
CA TRP A 425 -10.43 -3.33 9.60
C TRP A 425 -9.99 -4.74 10.01
N PHE A 426 -9.54 -4.90 11.26
CA PHE A 426 -9.22 -6.20 11.84
C PHE A 426 -10.43 -7.14 11.80
N GLU A 427 -11.62 -6.65 12.17
CA GLU A 427 -12.84 -7.47 12.11
C GLU A 427 -13.25 -7.81 10.68
N ILE A 428 -13.03 -6.88 9.72
CA ILE A 428 -13.27 -7.14 8.30
C ILE A 428 -12.35 -8.27 7.80
N MET A 429 -11.04 -8.18 8.05
CA MET A 429 -10.04 -9.17 7.59
C MET A 429 -10.33 -10.56 8.14
N LYS A 430 -10.77 -10.65 9.40
CA LYS A 430 -11.16 -11.90 10.05
C LYS A 430 -12.37 -12.57 9.39
N GLY A 431 -13.26 -11.80 8.74
CA GLY A 431 -14.44 -12.29 8.05
C GLY A 431 -14.18 -12.88 6.65
N ILE A 432 -13.07 -12.49 5.99
CA ILE A 432 -12.77 -12.81 4.59
C ILE A 432 -12.90 -14.31 4.23
N PRO A 433 -12.38 -15.27 5.03
CA PRO A 433 -12.48 -16.69 4.66
C PRO A 433 -13.93 -17.19 4.52
N SER A 434 -14.87 -16.59 5.28
CA SER A 434 -16.28 -16.97 5.22
C SER A 434 -16.98 -16.39 3.98
N GLU A 435 -16.55 -15.21 3.53
CA GLU A 435 -17.11 -14.52 2.36
C GLU A 435 -16.72 -15.19 1.04
N HIS A 436 -15.59 -15.90 1.00
CA HIS A 436 -15.17 -16.68 -0.17
C HIS A 436 -16.11 -17.85 -0.51
N MET A 437 -17.02 -18.23 0.38
CA MET A 437 -17.89 -19.39 0.17
C MET A 437 -18.76 -19.26 -1.08
N ASP A 438 -19.24 -18.06 -1.39
CA ASP A 438 -20.07 -17.81 -2.57
C ASP A 438 -19.26 -17.94 -3.87
N ILE A 439 -18.05 -17.35 -3.92
CA ILE A 439 -17.14 -17.49 -5.07
C ILE A 439 -16.70 -18.94 -5.24
N ARG A 440 -16.37 -19.65 -4.14
CA ARG A 440 -16.04 -21.09 -4.18
C ARG A 440 -17.19 -21.94 -4.71
N LYS A 441 -18.42 -21.61 -4.35
CA LYS A 441 -19.61 -22.29 -4.90
C LYS A 441 -19.71 -22.07 -6.41
N LYS A 442 -19.58 -20.83 -6.89
CA LYS A 442 -19.57 -20.51 -8.34
C LYS A 442 -18.45 -21.24 -9.07
N GLN A 443 -17.26 -21.27 -8.46
CA GLN A 443 -16.08 -21.93 -8.98
C GLN A 443 -16.27 -23.45 -9.09
N LEU A 444 -16.88 -24.09 -8.09
CA LEU A 444 -17.22 -25.51 -8.13
C LEU A 444 -18.28 -25.81 -9.19
N SER A 445 -19.36 -25.03 -9.25
CA SER A 445 -20.40 -25.17 -10.30
C SER A 445 -19.78 -25.11 -11.70
N ARG A 446 -18.87 -24.16 -11.94
CA ARG A 446 -18.14 -24.07 -13.22
C ARG A 446 -17.29 -25.32 -13.50
N LEU A 447 -16.58 -25.86 -12.51
CA LEU A 447 -15.79 -27.09 -12.67
C LEU A 447 -16.66 -28.33 -12.95
N MET A 448 -17.88 -28.36 -12.41
CA MET A 448 -18.86 -29.42 -12.66
C MET A 448 -19.53 -29.31 -14.04
N GLY A 449 -19.21 -28.28 -14.81
CA GLY A 449 -19.76 -28.05 -16.15
C GLY A 449 -21.16 -27.45 -16.14
N GLU A 450 -21.65 -26.96 -14.99
CA GLU A 450 -22.89 -26.20 -14.93
C GLU A 450 -22.71 -24.91 -15.75
N PRO A 451 -23.65 -24.59 -16.66
CA PRO A 451 -23.59 -23.33 -17.37
C PRO A 451 -23.68 -22.21 -16.34
N THR A 452 -22.74 -21.27 -16.38
CA THR A 452 -22.88 -20.02 -15.62
C THR A 452 -24.17 -19.36 -16.09
N GLU A 453 -25.11 -19.16 -15.17
CA GLU A 453 -26.31 -18.38 -15.45
C GLU A 453 -25.83 -17.03 -15.97
N LYS A 454 -26.00 -16.81 -17.28
CA LYS A 454 -25.78 -15.48 -17.83
C LYS A 454 -26.77 -14.62 -17.08
N LYS A 455 -26.29 -13.65 -16.29
CA LYS A 455 -27.13 -12.56 -15.81
C LYS A 455 -27.79 -12.03 -17.06
N GLU A 456 -29.08 -12.34 -17.23
CA GLU A 456 -29.90 -11.65 -18.19
C GLU A 456 -29.84 -10.21 -17.70
N THR A 457 -28.97 -9.42 -18.32
CA THR A 457 -29.02 -7.97 -18.20
C THR A 457 -30.37 -7.62 -18.75
N THR A 458 -31.37 -7.57 -17.87
CA THR A 458 -32.65 -6.96 -18.14
C THR A 458 -32.31 -5.53 -18.52
N ASP A 459 -32.16 -5.31 -19.82
CA ASP A 459 -32.15 -3.99 -20.45
C ASP A 459 -33.54 -3.40 -20.21
N GLU A 460 -33.86 -3.07 -18.96
CA GLU A 460 -34.88 -2.10 -18.61
C GLU A 460 -34.30 -0.71 -18.84
N PHE A 461 -34.00 -0.42 -20.11
CA PHE A 461 -34.03 0.96 -20.60
C PHE A 461 -35.49 1.25 -20.97
N GLN A 462 -36.24 1.79 -20.01
CA GLN A 462 -37.45 2.57 -20.26
C GLN A 462 -37.21 4.04 -19.89
#